data_AF-A0A0P1H9R9-F1
#
_entry.id   AF-A0A0P1H9R9-F1
#
_cell.length_a   1.000
_cell.length_b   1.000
_cell.length_c   1.000
_cell.angle_alpha   90.00
_cell.angle_beta   90.00
_cell.angle_gamma   90.00
#
_symmetry.space_group_name_H-M   'P 1'
#
loop_
_entity.id
_entity.type
_entity.pdbx_description
1 polymer ?
#
loop_
_entity_poly.entity_id
_entity_poly.type
_entity_poly.pdbx_seq_one_letter_code
_entity_poly.pdbx_strand_id
1 'polypeptide(L)' 'MEARAEDLLPVEYFHVVFTLPAEIAQIASWNKRAVYGLLFRAPAQTVMTIAADPKRLGARVGMTSVLHTWGSASC' A
#
# COMPACT_ATOMS: atom_id res chain seq x y z
N MET A 1 -16.13 6.92 -10.75
CA MET A 1 -15.57 5.59 -10.48
C MET A 1 -16.31 4.47 -11.22
N GLU A 2 -17.30 4.78 -12.07
CA GLU A 2 -18.17 3.77 -12.71
C GLU A 2 -17.65 3.30 -14.09
N ALA A 3 -16.87 4.11 -14.80
CA ALA A 3 -16.47 3.85 -16.19
C ALA A 3 -15.39 2.76 -16.39
N ARG A 4 -15.08 1.95 -15.38
CA ARG A 4 -14.07 0.85 -15.45
C ARG A 4 -14.47 -0.43 -14.74
N ALA A 5 -15.73 -0.55 -14.29
CA ALA A 5 -16.19 -1.74 -13.59
C ALA A 5 -16.07 -3.01 -14.46
N GLU A 6 -16.23 -2.86 -15.78
CA GLU A 6 -16.15 -3.95 -16.77
C GLU A 6 -14.73 -4.48 -17.00
N ASP A 7 -13.70 -3.67 -16.71
CA ASP A 7 -12.29 -4.06 -16.78
C ASP A 7 -11.83 -4.79 -15.51
N LEU A 8 -12.66 -4.83 -14.46
CA LEU A 8 -12.32 -5.47 -13.21
C LEU A 8 -12.64 -6.97 -13.30
N LEU A 9 -11.64 -7.80 -13.00
CA LEU A 9 -11.86 -9.22 -12.79
C LEU A 9 -12.90 -9.42 -11.67
N PRO A 10 -13.77 -10.44 -11.76
CA PRO A 10 -14.78 -10.73 -10.73
C PRO A 10 -14.14 -11.37 -9.49
N VAL A 11 -13.22 -10.65 -8.88
CA VAL A 11 -12.46 -11.01 -7.69
C VAL A 11 -12.55 -9.88 -6.68
N GLU A 12 -12.43 -10.20 -5.40
CA GLU A 12 -12.41 -9.17 -4.37
C GLU A 12 -11.17 -8.28 -4.54
N TYR A 13 -11.41 -6.98 -4.66
CA TYR A 13 -10.39 -5.95 -4.75
C TYR A 13 -10.36 -5.13 -3.47
N PHE A 14 -9.17 -4.96 -2.90
CA PHE A 14 -8.97 -4.17 -1.69
C PHE A 14 -8.02 -3.03 -1.96
N HIS A 15 -8.37 -1.82 -1.51
CA HIS A 15 -7.48 -0.67 -1.50
C HIS A 15 -7.02 -0.39 -0.07
N VAL A 16 -5.74 -0.61 0.20
CA VAL A 16 -5.14 -0.47 1.54
C VAL A 16 -4.19 0.72 1.53
N VAL A 17 -4.36 1.63 2.49
CA VAL A 17 -3.54 2.85 2.62
C VAL A 17 -2.63 2.72 3.83
N PHE A 18 -1.32 2.91 3.61
CA PHE A 18 -0.32 3.02 4.66
C PHE A 18 0.17 4.47 4.71
N THR A 19 -0.09 5.14 5.82
CA THR A 19 0.28 6.55 6.02
C THR A 19 1.50 6.64 6.92
N LEU A 20 2.52 7.37 6.47
CA LEU A 20 3.67 7.69 7.31
C LEU A 20 3.26 8.73 8.37
N PRO A 21 3.60 8.54 9.66
CA PRO A 21 3.37 9.55 10.68
C PRO A 21 4.02 10.89 10.34
N ALA A 22 3.37 11.99 10.72
CA ALA A 22 3.82 13.35 10.38
C ALA A 22 5.22 13.65 10.91
N GLU A 23 5.57 13.09 12.07
CA GLU A 23 6.86 13.24 12.74
C GLU A 23 8.03 12.72 11.89
N ILE A 24 7.77 11.76 10.99
CA ILE A 24 8.79 11.14 10.13
C ILE A 24 8.80 11.79 8.73
N ALA A 25 7.83 12.65 8.40
CA ALA A 25 7.71 13.25 7.08
C ALA A 25 8.95 14.07 6.67
N GLN A 26 9.57 14.78 7.62
CA GLN A 26 10.80 15.55 7.35
C GLN A 26 11.98 14.62 7.01
N ILE A 27 12.13 13.51 7.75
CA ILE A 27 13.16 12.50 7.49
C ILE A 27 12.96 11.89 6.11
N ALA A 28 11.71 11.59 5.74
CA ALA A 28 11.36 11.09 4.41
C ALA A 28 11.72 12.08 3.29
N SER A 29 11.47 13.37 3.51
CA SER A 29 11.80 14.42 2.55
C SER A 29 13.30 14.56 2.30
N TRP A 30 14.14 14.36 3.33
CA TRP A 30 15.59 14.40 3.17
C TRP A 30 16.18 13.10 2.62
N ASN A 31 15.55 11.96 2.90
CA ASN A 31 16.09 10.63 2.58
C ASN A 31 15.23 9.88 1.55
N LYS A 32 14.69 10.58 0.56
CA LYS A 32 13.66 10.08 -0.39
C LYS A 32 13.98 8.69 -0.94
N ARG A 33 15.18 8.45 -1.48
CA ARG A 33 15.54 7.16 -2.08
C ARG A 33 15.43 5.99 -1.08
N ALA A 34 15.95 6.19 0.13
CA ALA A 34 15.93 5.15 1.16
C ALA A 34 14.51 4.95 1.69
N VAL A 35 13.85 6.03 2.07
CA VAL A 35 12.53 5.98 2.71
C VAL A 35 11.45 5.54 1.74
N TYR A 36 11.44 6.01 0.49
CA TYR A 36 10.44 5.58 -0.49
C TYR A 36 10.62 4.12 -0.86
N GLY A 37 11.86 3.63 -0.94
CA GLY A 37 12.13 2.20 -1.09
C GLY A 37 11.57 1.37 0.06
N LEU A 38 11.64 1.88 1.29
CA LEU A 38 11.01 1.24 2.46
C LEU A 38 9.48 1.30 2.41
N LEU A 39 8.90 2.43 1.97
CA LEU A 39 7.45 2.60 1.83
C LEU A 39 6.83 1.69 0.75
N PHE A 40 7.62 1.16 -0.19
CA PHE A 40 7.15 0.07 -1.05
C PHE A 40 7.34 -1.31 -0.41
N ARG A 41 8.51 -1.58 0.17
CA ARG A 41 8.86 -2.92 0.68
C ARG A 41 8.08 -3.29 1.94
N ALA A 42 7.99 -2.40 2.91
CA ALA A 42 7.41 -2.72 4.21
C ALA A 42 5.90 -3.01 4.14
N PRO A 43 5.07 -2.20 3.44
CA PRO A 43 3.67 -2.54 3.19
C PRO A 43 3.50 -3.86 2.43
N ALA A 44 4.30 -4.10 1.40
CA ALA A 44 4.23 -5.34 0.64
C ALA A 44 4.53 -6.56 1.49
N GLN A 45 5.59 -6.53 2.29
CA GLN A 45 5.91 -7.59 3.24
C GLN A 45 4.77 -7.79 4.26
N THR A 46 4.20 -6.71 4.78
CA THR A 46 3.09 -6.77 5.75
C THR A 46 1.88 -7.46 5.15
N VAL A 47 1.44 -7.03 3.96
CA VAL A 47 0.28 -7.60 3.26
C VAL A 47 0.52 -9.07 2.93
N MET A 48 1.69 -9.41 2.37
CA MET A 48 2.03 -10.80 2.03
C MET A 48 2.06 -11.70 3.26
N THR A 49 2.61 -11.21 4.38
CA THR A 49 2.68 -11.98 5.64
C THR A 49 1.29 -12.26 6.20
N ILE A 50 0.43 -11.25 6.25
CA ILE A 50 -0.94 -11.39 6.74
C ILE A 50 -1.78 -12.27 5.82
N ALA A 51 -1.61 -12.11 4.50
CA ALA A 51 -2.34 -12.89 3.50
C ALA A 51 -1.98 -14.37 3.55
N ALA A 52 -0.71 -14.71 3.77
CA ALA A 52 -0.24 -16.08 3.83
C ALA A 52 -0.66 -16.83 5.12
N ASP A 53 -1.04 -16.12 6.18
CA ASP A 53 -1.47 -16.74 7.45
C ASP A 53 -2.81 -17.50 7.27
N PRO A 54 -2.85 -18.84 7.45
CA PRO A 54 -4.06 -19.64 7.31
C PRO A 54 -5.16 -19.29 8.33
N LYS A 55 -4.81 -18.66 9.46
CA LYS A 55 -5.79 -18.18 10.45
C LYS A 55 -6.43 -16.85 10.05
N ARG A 56 -5.93 -16.23 8.97
CA ARG A 56 -6.45 -14.99 8.39
C ARG A 56 -6.98 -15.28 7.00
N LEU A 57 -6.27 -14.85 5.95
CA LEU A 57 -6.72 -15.02 4.57
C LEU A 57 -6.29 -16.38 3.98
N GLY A 58 -5.13 -16.92 4.40
CA GLY A 58 -4.61 -18.19 3.90
C GLY A 58 -4.39 -18.26 2.39
N ALA A 59 -4.13 -17.13 1.72
CA ALA A 59 -4.07 -17.03 0.26
C ALA A 59 -2.77 -16.37 -0.23
N ARG A 60 -2.38 -16.71 -1.46
CA ARG A 60 -1.33 -16.00 -2.17
C ARG A 60 -1.92 -14.81 -2.92
N VAL A 61 -1.55 -13.61 -2.51
CA VAL A 61 -2.04 -12.35 -3.10
C VAL A 61 -1.01 -11.73 -4.04
N GLY A 62 -1.49 -11.06 -5.09
CA GLY A 62 -0.73 -10.08 -5.86
C GLY A 62 -1.08 -8.67 -5.40
N MET A 63 -0.19 -7.71 -5.60
CA MET A 63 -0.47 -6.31 -5.30
C MET A 63 0.22 -5.36 -6.27
N THR A 64 -0.42 -4.21 -6.48
CA THR A 64 0.18 -3.04 -7.14
C THR A 64 0.20 -1.92 -6.11
N SER A 65 1.34 -1.22 -6.00
CA SER A 65 1.51 -0.12 -5.05
C SER A 65 1.75 1.20 -5.77
N VAL A 66 1.14 2.26 -5.26
CA VAL A 66 1.37 3.64 -5.70
C VAL A 66 1.82 4.44 -4.48
N LEU A 67 2.91 5.20 -4.63
CA LEU A 67 3.40 6.08 -3.58
C LEU A 67 2.93 7.52 -3.83
N HIS A 68 2.15 8.05 -2.89
CA HIS A 68 1.77 9.46 -2.88
C HIS A 68 2.78 10.24 -2.03
N THR A 69 3.57 11.11 -2.65
CA THR A 69 4.64 11.89 -1.98
C THR A 69 4.23 13.32 -1.65
N TRP A 70 3.02 13.71 -2.02
CA TRP A 70 2.45 15.04 -1.79
C TRP A 70 1.12 14.83 -1.10
N GLY A 71 0.96 15.41 0.08
CA GLY A 71 -0.27 15.25 0.85
C GLY A 71 -1.43 16.00 0.18
N SER A 72 -2.50 15.30 -0.17
CA SER A 72 -3.81 15.82 0.18
C SER A 72 -3.90 15.76 1.70
N ALA A 73 -4.18 16.88 2.36
CA ALA A 73 -4.28 17.00 3.82
C ALA A 73 -5.50 16.27 4.42
N SER A 74 -5.89 15.13 3.86
CA SER A 74 -7.13 14.44 4.22
C SER A 74 -6.99 12.95 3.94
N CYS A 75 -6.61 12.20 4.98
CA CYS A 75 -7.29 10.97 5.37
C CYS A 75 -7.16 10.81 6.88
#